data_AF-A0A1W9X5A5-F1
#
_entry.id   AF-A0A1W9X5A5-F1
#
_cell.length_a   1.000
_cell.length_b   1.000
_cell.length_c   1.000
_cell.angle_alpha   90.00
_cell.angle_beta   90.00
_cell.angle_gamma   90.00
#
_symmetry.space_group_name_H-M   'P 1'
#
loop_
_entity.id
_entity.type
_entity.pdbx_description
1 polymer ?
#
loop_
_entity_poly.entity_id
_entity_poly.type
_entity_poly.pdbx_seq_one_letter_code
_entity_poly.pdbx_strand_id
1 'polypeptide(L)'
;MRKLQRLPLGDSSFESIRSGEFVYVDKTRHLFQMADEGKFYFMSRPRRFGKSLTVSTLRCLFQGKKYLFKGLWIAENSEWKWKPHPVVLLDFNEISHDTPENLELSLQRTLQQTAKACDLSSDAPLLKNQFKELILSLHHKTGMPVVILIDEYDKPLIDHLGKGEKALDIARANRDILKYMLGYTREELEKHFRPHVRQFSEKNGKSESEIMEMLERCYNGYRFSKRDIRVYNPFSVLSALKQRDFRNYWFETGTPTFLVNLMKDSDYPVAKIENLQLDEHIFRETEATNRFFCVCPVS
;
A
#
# COMPACT_ATOMS: atom_id res chain seq x y z
N MET A 1 -23.42 -36.65 14.98
CA MET A 1 -23.30 -35.18 15.09
C MET A 1 -22.06 -34.73 14.34
N ARG A 2 -22.14 -33.77 13.39
CA ARG A 2 -20.93 -33.15 12.83
C ARG A 2 -20.24 -32.39 13.96
N LYS A 3 -18.97 -32.70 14.22
CA LYS A 3 -18.14 -31.99 15.21
C LYS A 3 -18.07 -30.52 14.79
N LEU A 4 -18.47 -29.61 15.67
CA LEU A 4 -18.40 -28.17 15.43
C LEU A 4 -16.92 -27.79 15.24
N GLN A 5 -16.64 -27.11 14.13
CA GLN A 5 -15.31 -26.55 13.87
C GLN A 5 -15.02 -25.41 14.87
N ARG A 6 -13.74 -25.25 15.21
CA ARG A 6 -13.27 -24.21 16.13
C ARG A 6 -13.26 -22.84 15.45
N LEU A 7 -13.38 -21.77 16.23
CA LEU A 7 -13.24 -20.40 15.73
C LEU A 7 -11.77 -19.98 15.76
N PRO A 8 -11.21 -19.40 14.67
CA PRO A 8 -9.82 -18.96 14.62
C PRO A 8 -9.64 -17.59 15.30
N LEU A 9 -9.84 -17.53 16.61
CA LEU A 9 -9.73 -16.28 17.37
C LEU A 9 -8.27 -15.80 17.41
N GLY A 10 -7.99 -14.68 16.73
CA GLY A 10 -6.66 -14.07 16.69
C GLY A 10 -5.69 -14.70 15.69
N ASP A 11 -6.09 -15.76 14.98
CA ASP A 11 -5.28 -16.37 13.93
C ASP A 11 -5.66 -15.79 12.57
N SER A 12 -4.69 -15.15 11.90
CA SER A 12 -4.83 -14.61 10.54
C SER A 12 -4.07 -15.43 9.50
N SER A 13 -3.53 -16.59 9.85
CA SER A 13 -2.86 -17.49 8.92
C SER A 13 -3.87 -18.37 8.20
N PHE A 14 -4.06 -18.13 6.90
CA PHE A 14 -4.92 -18.97 6.07
C PHE A 14 -4.46 -20.44 6.11
N GLU A 15 -3.16 -20.69 6.08
CA GLU A 15 -2.61 -22.06 6.14
C GLU A 15 -2.92 -22.76 7.47
N SER A 16 -2.81 -22.06 8.59
CA SER A 16 -3.17 -22.58 9.92
C SER A 16 -4.67 -22.91 9.99
N ILE A 17 -5.52 -21.97 9.54
CA ILE A 17 -6.98 -22.14 9.55
C ILE A 17 -7.41 -23.31 8.67
N ARG A 18 -6.81 -23.48 7.50
CA ARG A 18 -7.17 -24.55 6.55
C ARG A 18 -6.59 -25.92 6.91
N SER A 19 -5.44 -25.94 7.58
CA SER A 19 -4.81 -27.19 8.04
C SER A 19 -5.38 -27.67 9.38
N GLY A 20 -5.94 -26.76 10.19
CA GLY A 20 -6.62 -27.07 11.44
C GLY A 20 -8.12 -27.34 11.27
N GLU A 21 -8.79 -27.76 12.36
CA GLU A 21 -10.25 -27.91 12.43
C GLU A 21 -10.97 -26.55 12.64
N PHE A 22 -10.57 -25.50 11.91
CA PHE A 22 -11.14 -24.14 12.07
C PHE A 22 -12.19 -23.80 11.00
N VAL A 23 -13.14 -22.95 11.39
CA VAL A 23 -14.11 -22.34 10.45
C VAL A 23 -13.39 -21.31 9.60
N TYR A 24 -13.59 -21.37 8.28
CA TYR A 24 -13.16 -20.35 7.33
C TYR A 24 -14.37 -19.89 6.51
N VAL A 25 -14.60 -18.58 6.45
CA VAL A 25 -15.64 -18.00 5.61
C VAL A 25 -15.06 -17.75 4.22
N ASP A 26 -15.59 -18.47 3.23
CA ASP A 26 -15.07 -18.41 1.88
C ASP A 26 -15.36 -17.07 1.19
N LYS A 27 -14.29 -16.33 0.90
CA LYS A 27 -14.31 -15.09 0.10
C LYS A 27 -13.50 -15.21 -1.19
N THR A 28 -13.09 -16.43 -1.55
CA THR A 28 -12.14 -16.67 -2.66
C THR A 28 -12.67 -16.25 -4.02
N ARG A 29 -14.01 -16.16 -4.20
CA ARG A 29 -14.62 -15.53 -5.38
C ARG A 29 -14.20 -14.09 -5.61
N HIS A 30 -14.15 -13.29 -4.55
CA HIS A 30 -13.75 -11.88 -4.64
C HIS A 30 -12.24 -11.78 -4.89
N LEU A 31 -11.44 -12.68 -4.28
CA LEU A 31 -10.00 -12.73 -4.51
C LEU A 31 -9.67 -13.11 -5.96
N PHE A 32 -10.46 -14.00 -6.58
CA PHE A 32 -10.34 -14.33 -8.00
C PHE A 32 -10.55 -13.10 -8.88
N GLN A 33 -11.64 -12.35 -8.66
CA GLN A 33 -11.92 -11.10 -9.40
C GLN A 33 -10.79 -10.08 -9.21
N MET A 34 -10.31 -9.91 -7.97
CA MET A 34 -9.17 -9.03 -7.70
C MET A 34 -7.92 -9.47 -8.46
N ALA A 35 -7.60 -10.77 -8.47
CA ALA A 35 -6.41 -11.26 -9.15
C ALA A 35 -6.46 -11.12 -10.68
N ASP A 36 -7.66 -11.07 -11.28
CA ASP A 36 -7.86 -11.01 -12.73
C ASP A 36 -8.03 -9.58 -13.27
N GLU A 37 -8.73 -8.70 -12.54
CA GLU A 37 -9.14 -7.39 -13.03
C GLU A 37 -8.10 -6.27 -12.80
N GLY A 38 -7.24 -6.40 -11.80
CA GLY A 38 -6.38 -5.30 -11.35
C GLY A 38 -4.93 -5.70 -11.09
N LYS A 39 -4.03 -4.75 -11.33
CA LYS A 39 -2.58 -4.94 -11.12
C LYS A 39 -2.10 -4.45 -9.75
N PHE A 40 -2.86 -3.57 -9.10
CA PHE A 40 -2.52 -2.97 -7.83
C PHE A 40 -3.78 -2.78 -7.00
N TYR A 41 -3.77 -3.29 -5.77
CA TYR A 41 -4.86 -3.14 -4.82
C TYR A 41 -4.34 -2.52 -3.54
N PHE A 42 -5.03 -1.47 -3.11
CA PHE A 42 -4.78 -0.83 -1.85
C PHE A 42 -5.96 -1.13 -0.91
N MET A 43 -5.70 -1.95 0.11
CA MET A 43 -6.69 -2.27 1.14
C MET A 43 -6.46 -1.36 2.34
N SER A 44 -7.08 -0.18 2.31
CA SER A 44 -7.09 0.67 3.50
C SER A 44 -8.04 0.11 4.57
N ARG A 45 -7.91 0.67 5.77
CA ARG A 45 -8.76 0.55 6.96
C ARG A 45 -10.21 0.10 6.69
N PRO A 46 -10.79 -0.74 7.57
CA PRO A 46 -10.65 -0.66 9.03
C PRO A 46 -9.74 -1.73 9.70
N ARG A 47 -9.41 -1.51 10.98
CA ARG A 47 -8.63 -2.45 11.82
C ARG A 47 -9.49 -3.66 12.17
N ARG A 48 -8.90 -4.86 12.23
CA ARG A 48 -9.59 -6.15 12.53
C ARG A 48 -10.63 -6.60 11.47
N PHE A 49 -10.56 -6.07 10.25
CA PHE A 49 -11.43 -6.48 9.13
C PHE A 49 -10.88 -7.68 8.33
N GLY A 50 -9.92 -8.42 8.88
CA GLY A 50 -9.37 -9.61 8.22
C GLY A 50 -8.41 -9.32 7.07
N LYS A 51 -7.82 -8.12 6.98
CA LYS A 51 -6.83 -7.77 5.94
C LYS A 51 -5.64 -8.73 5.92
N SER A 52 -5.03 -9.00 7.08
CA SER A 52 -3.93 -9.97 7.19
C SER A 52 -4.35 -11.39 6.78
N LEU A 53 -5.59 -11.81 7.09
CA LEU A 53 -6.13 -13.08 6.60
C LEU A 53 -6.30 -13.08 5.07
N THR A 54 -6.76 -11.98 4.49
CA THR A 54 -6.84 -11.79 3.03
C THR A 54 -5.46 -11.85 2.39
N VAL A 55 -4.46 -11.14 2.94
CA VAL A 55 -3.07 -11.17 2.47
C VAL A 55 -2.49 -12.59 2.57
N SER A 56 -2.72 -13.28 3.69
CA SER A 56 -2.30 -14.68 3.89
C SER A 56 -2.97 -15.63 2.88
N THR A 57 -4.26 -15.42 2.59
CA THR A 57 -5.00 -16.19 1.59
C THR A 57 -4.43 -15.94 0.18
N LEU A 58 -4.21 -14.68 -0.20
CA LEU A 58 -3.60 -14.31 -1.49
C LEU A 58 -2.18 -14.89 -1.63
N ARG A 59 -1.38 -14.84 -0.56
CA ARG A 59 -0.05 -15.48 -0.53
C ARG A 59 -0.15 -16.96 -0.87
N CYS A 60 -1.02 -17.70 -0.20
CA CYS A 60 -1.20 -19.13 -0.46
C CYS A 60 -1.74 -19.41 -1.87
N LEU A 61 -2.62 -18.53 -2.38
CA LEU A 61 -3.20 -18.65 -3.71
C LEU A 61 -2.13 -18.50 -4.80
N PHE A 62 -1.32 -17.44 -4.73
CA PHE A 62 -0.26 -17.17 -5.70
C PHE A 62 0.92 -18.13 -5.58
N GLN A 63 1.20 -18.67 -4.38
CA GLN A 63 2.17 -19.76 -4.20
C GLN A 63 1.70 -21.10 -4.79
N GLY A 64 0.45 -21.19 -5.28
CA GLY A 64 -0.07 -22.41 -5.89
C GLY A 64 -0.39 -23.52 -4.87
N LYS A 65 -0.63 -23.18 -3.60
CA LYS A 65 -0.94 -24.15 -2.53
C LYS A 65 -2.38 -24.69 -2.64
N LYS A 66 -2.72 -25.32 -3.77
CA LYS A 66 -4.07 -25.79 -4.13
C LYS A 66 -4.75 -26.63 -3.04
N TYR A 67 -3.98 -27.44 -2.32
CA TYR A 67 -4.49 -28.30 -1.25
C TYR A 67 -5.23 -27.52 -0.15
N LEU A 68 -4.80 -26.29 0.16
CA LEU A 68 -5.44 -25.42 1.16
C LEU A 68 -6.82 -24.91 0.71
N PHE A 69 -7.08 -24.88 -0.60
CA PHE A 69 -8.30 -24.33 -1.18
C PHE A 69 -9.36 -25.39 -1.52
N LYS A 70 -9.11 -26.67 -1.22
CA LYS A 70 -10.11 -27.74 -1.39
C LYS A 70 -11.40 -27.38 -0.65
N GLY A 71 -12.55 -27.46 -1.31
CA GLY A 71 -13.85 -27.08 -0.74
C GLY A 71 -14.16 -25.59 -0.77
N LEU A 72 -13.32 -24.75 -1.40
CA LEU A 72 -13.56 -23.32 -1.59
C LEU A 72 -13.93 -23.03 -3.04
N TRP A 73 -14.70 -21.97 -3.24
CA TRP A 73 -15.25 -21.53 -4.52
C TRP A 73 -14.18 -21.44 -5.60
N ILE A 74 -13.01 -20.85 -5.32
CA ILE A 74 -11.95 -20.70 -6.33
C ILE A 74 -11.38 -22.05 -6.82
N ALA A 75 -11.35 -23.09 -5.98
CA ALA A 75 -10.85 -24.39 -6.39
C ALA A 75 -11.89 -25.21 -7.18
N GLU A 76 -13.17 -24.95 -6.96
CA GLU A 76 -14.28 -25.74 -7.50
C GLU A 76 -15.01 -25.06 -8.67
N ASN A 77 -14.99 -23.73 -8.73
CA ASN A 77 -15.84 -22.92 -9.61
C ASN A 77 -15.05 -21.86 -10.40
N SER A 78 -13.72 -21.97 -10.47
CA SER A 78 -12.89 -21.07 -11.26
C SER A 78 -11.86 -21.82 -12.10
N GLU A 79 -11.38 -21.16 -13.16
CA GLU A 79 -10.30 -21.66 -14.02
C GLU A 79 -8.90 -21.25 -13.51
N TRP A 80 -8.75 -21.00 -12.21
CA TRP A 80 -7.46 -20.61 -11.63
C TRP A 80 -6.38 -21.64 -11.97
N LYS A 81 -5.27 -21.18 -12.56
CA LYS A 81 -4.25 -22.06 -13.17
C LYS A 81 -3.34 -22.76 -12.17
N TRP A 82 -3.33 -22.33 -10.90
CA TRP A 82 -2.48 -22.87 -9.81
C TRP A 82 -0.98 -22.92 -10.15
N LYS A 83 -0.51 -22.09 -11.08
CA LYS A 83 0.92 -21.95 -11.36
C LYS A 83 1.56 -21.13 -10.24
N PRO A 84 2.62 -21.61 -9.58
CA PRO A 84 3.29 -20.86 -8.53
C PRO A 84 3.93 -19.58 -9.07
N HIS A 85 3.62 -18.46 -8.43
CA HIS A 85 4.29 -17.18 -8.62
C HIS A 85 5.28 -16.95 -7.47
N PRO A 86 6.44 -16.31 -7.71
CA PRO A 86 7.26 -15.81 -6.62
C PRO A 86 6.49 -14.72 -5.86
N VAL A 87 6.40 -14.87 -4.53
CA VAL A 87 5.69 -13.94 -3.66
C VAL A 87 6.70 -13.29 -2.71
N VAL A 88 6.76 -11.96 -2.73
CA VAL A 88 7.52 -11.14 -1.76
C VAL A 88 6.50 -10.57 -0.77
N LEU A 89 6.63 -10.94 0.50
CA LEU A 89 5.79 -10.43 1.58
C LEU A 89 6.59 -9.46 2.44
N LEU A 90 6.08 -8.25 2.62
CA LEU A 90 6.59 -7.28 3.58
C LEU A 90 5.54 -7.10 4.68
N ASP A 91 5.76 -7.70 5.85
CA ASP A 91 4.86 -7.56 7.01
C ASP A 91 5.45 -6.54 7.99
N PHE A 92 4.83 -5.37 8.07
CA PHE A 92 5.27 -4.29 8.96
C PHE A 92 4.95 -4.54 10.44
N ASN A 93 4.28 -5.65 10.79
CA ASN A 93 4.24 -6.14 12.17
C ASN A 93 5.57 -6.73 12.63
N GLU A 94 6.32 -7.35 11.72
CA GLU A 94 7.60 -8.01 12.00
C GLU A 94 8.80 -7.08 11.73
N ILE A 95 8.62 -6.08 10.87
CA ILE A 95 9.65 -5.08 10.56
C ILE A 95 9.68 -4.03 11.67
N SER A 96 10.79 -3.98 12.42
CA SER A 96 11.02 -2.93 13.42
C SER A 96 10.98 -1.56 12.77
N HIS A 97 10.29 -0.63 13.40
CA HIS A 97 10.05 0.73 12.88
C HIS A 97 10.03 1.77 14.01
N ASP A 98 10.64 1.44 15.15
CA ASP A 98 10.79 2.31 16.31
C ASP A 98 11.72 3.51 16.03
N THR A 99 12.70 3.34 15.13
CA THR A 99 13.49 4.44 14.56
C THR A 99 13.64 4.27 13.03
N PRO A 100 13.99 5.35 12.30
CA PRO A 100 14.22 5.27 10.85
C PRO A 100 15.36 4.32 10.48
N GLU A 101 16.44 4.29 11.26
CA GLU A 101 17.58 3.41 11.05
C GLU A 101 17.17 1.94 11.24
N ASN A 102 16.39 1.65 12.27
CA ASN A 102 15.87 0.31 12.51
C ASN A 102 14.90 -0.13 11.42
N LEU A 103 14.08 0.77 10.89
CA LEU A 103 13.21 0.52 9.74
C LEU A 103 14.01 0.15 8.50
N GLU A 104 15.01 0.96 8.15
CA GLU A 104 15.84 0.71 6.96
C GLU A 104 16.59 -0.62 7.09
N LEU A 105 17.25 -0.87 8.23
CA LEU A 105 17.97 -2.13 8.48
C LEU A 105 17.04 -3.35 8.46
N SER A 106 15.84 -3.23 9.04
CA SER A 106 14.88 -4.34 9.09
C SER A 106 14.30 -4.64 7.71
N LEU A 107 14.04 -3.61 6.90
CA LEU A 107 13.65 -3.78 5.50
C LEU A 107 14.76 -4.45 4.69
N GLN A 108 16.01 -3.98 4.80
CA GLN A 108 17.15 -4.59 4.13
C GLN A 108 17.30 -6.07 4.50
N ARG A 109 17.23 -6.40 5.80
CA ARG A 109 17.28 -7.80 6.28
C ARG A 109 16.15 -8.64 5.71
N THR A 110 14.92 -8.12 5.68
CA THR A 110 13.76 -8.83 5.14
C THR A 110 13.95 -9.14 3.64
N LEU A 111 14.45 -8.18 2.86
CA LEU A 111 14.76 -8.38 1.45
C LEU A 111 15.88 -9.42 1.25
N GLN A 112 16.95 -9.34 2.03
CA GLN A 112 18.07 -10.28 1.98
C GLN A 112 17.65 -11.70 2.37
N GLN A 113 16.83 -11.85 3.40
CA GLN A 113 16.28 -13.14 3.81
C GLN A 113 15.39 -13.72 2.71
N THR A 114 14.55 -12.89 2.08
CA THR A 114 13.72 -13.29 0.94
C THR A 114 14.56 -13.72 -0.25
N ALA A 115 15.62 -12.97 -0.58
CA ALA A 115 16.57 -13.31 -1.63
C ALA A 115 17.24 -14.66 -1.35
N LYS A 116 17.78 -14.83 -0.13
CA LYS A 116 18.46 -16.05 0.30
C LYS A 116 17.54 -17.27 0.30
N ALA A 117 16.30 -17.12 0.75
CA ALA A 117 15.30 -18.19 0.69
C ALA A 117 14.96 -18.64 -0.73
N CYS A 118 15.28 -17.81 -1.72
CA CYS A 118 15.13 -18.09 -3.14
C CYS A 118 16.47 -18.37 -3.84
N ASP A 119 17.55 -18.67 -3.11
CA ASP A 119 18.94 -18.85 -3.61
C ASP A 119 19.44 -17.70 -4.49
N LEU A 120 19.09 -16.47 -4.12
CA LEU A 120 19.54 -15.25 -4.79
C LEU A 120 20.48 -14.47 -3.85
N SER A 121 21.50 -13.85 -4.41
CA SER A 121 22.32 -12.84 -3.73
C SER A 121 22.00 -11.46 -4.30
N SER A 122 21.96 -10.47 -3.41
CA SER A 122 21.93 -9.05 -3.81
C SER A 122 22.91 -8.31 -2.92
N ASP A 123 23.90 -7.70 -3.56
CA ASP A 123 24.93 -6.89 -2.91
C ASP A 123 24.67 -5.39 -3.13
N ALA A 124 23.47 -5.02 -3.59
CA ALA A 124 23.13 -3.63 -3.85
C ALA A 124 23.21 -2.80 -2.56
N PRO A 125 23.84 -1.61 -2.60
CA PRO A 125 24.04 -0.80 -1.40
C PRO A 125 22.79 -0.02 -0.95
N LEU A 126 21.82 0.18 -1.85
CA LEU A 126 20.62 0.98 -1.59
C LEU A 126 19.37 0.10 -1.54
N LEU A 127 18.50 0.37 -0.56
CA LEU A 127 17.25 -0.38 -0.35
C LEU A 127 16.38 -0.46 -1.61
N LYS A 128 16.23 0.65 -2.35
CA LYS A 128 15.47 0.70 -3.62
C LYS A 128 16.05 -0.26 -4.66
N ASN A 129 17.38 -0.33 -4.75
CA ASN A 129 18.08 -1.17 -5.71
C ASN A 129 18.00 -2.65 -5.30
N GLN A 130 18.16 -2.96 -4.01
CA GLN A 130 17.96 -4.32 -3.48
C GLN A 130 16.56 -4.85 -3.80
N PHE A 131 15.53 -4.02 -3.59
CA PHE A 131 14.15 -4.42 -3.88
C PHE A 131 13.92 -4.68 -5.37
N LYS A 132 14.43 -3.77 -6.22
CA LYS A 132 14.37 -3.92 -7.68
C LYS A 132 15.10 -5.17 -8.16
N GLU A 133 16.33 -5.39 -7.70
CA GLU A 133 17.14 -6.57 -8.05
C GLU A 133 16.45 -7.86 -7.62
N LEU A 134 15.88 -7.91 -6.41
CA LEU A 134 15.11 -9.06 -5.95
C LEU A 134 13.96 -9.38 -6.90
N ILE A 135 13.15 -8.39 -7.26
CA ILE A 135 12.00 -8.59 -8.17
C ILE A 135 12.48 -9.09 -9.55
N LEU A 136 13.48 -8.43 -10.13
CA LEU A 136 13.98 -8.82 -11.46
C LEU A 136 14.61 -10.22 -11.44
N SER A 137 15.34 -10.55 -10.38
CA SER A 137 16.00 -11.86 -10.24
C SER A 137 14.99 -12.98 -10.01
N LEU A 138 13.94 -12.74 -9.22
CA LEU A 138 12.84 -13.68 -9.03
C LEU A 138 12.08 -13.93 -10.35
N HIS A 139 11.82 -12.86 -11.11
CA HIS A 139 11.17 -12.98 -12.41
C HIS A 139 12.05 -13.78 -13.39
N HIS A 140 13.35 -13.48 -13.47
CA HIS A 140 14.28 -14.19 -14.35
C HIS A 140 14.43 -15.68 -13.97
N LYS A 141 14.49 -15.99 -12.67
CA LYS A 141 14.62 -17.38 -12.18
C LYS A 141 13.35 -18.21 -12.43
N THR A 142 12.17 -17.63 -12.27
CA THR A 142 10.90 -18.37 -12.32
C THR A 142 10.17 -18.28 -13.67
N GLY A 143 10.47 -17.26 -14.48
CA GLY A 143 9.69 -16.91 -15.67
C GLY A 143 8.28 -16.39 -15.37
N MET A 144 7.92 -16.23 -14.09
CA MET A 144 6.58 -15.88 -13.64
C MET A 144 6.53 -14.42 -13.16
N PRO A 145 5.40 -13.72 -13.31
CA PRO A 145 5.20 -12.40 -12.69
C PRO A 145 5.36 -12.49 -11.16
N VAL A 146 6.08 -11.53 -10.58
CA VAL A 146 6.30 -11.45 -9.13
C VAL A 146 5.11 -10.78 -8.46
N VAL A 147 4.63 -11.38 -7.38
CA VAL A 147 3.54 -10.87 -6.55
C VAL A 147 4.14 -10.21 -5.31
N ILE A 148 3.81 -8.95 -5.10
CA ILE A 148 4.27 -8.18 -3.94
C ILE A 148 3.07 -7.98 -3.02
N LEU A 149 3.19 -8.46 -1.79
CA LEU A 149 2.19 -8.31 -0.75
C LEU A 149 2.80 -7.47 0.37
N ILE A 150 2.09 -6.43 0.78
CA ILE A 150 2.53 -5.54 1.86
C ILE A 150 1.41 -5.50 2.90
N ASP A 151 1.69 -5.96 4.12
CA ASP A 151 0.73 -5.94 5.23
C ASP A 151 1.10 -4.88 6.26
N GLU A 152 0.07 -4.24 6.83
CA GLU A 152 0.17 -3.16 7.83
C GLU A 152 1.18 -2.05 7.48
N TYR A 153 1.26 -1.68 6.19
CA TYR A 153 2.18 -0.66 5.66
C TYR A 153 2.08 0.71 6.36
N ASP A 154 0.96 1.00 7.02
CA ASP A 154 0.66 2.22 7.75
C ASP A 154 1.20 2.21 9.19
N LYS A 155 1.57 1.04 9.72
CA LYS A 155 2.04 0.86 11.09
C LYS A 155 3.29 1.67 11.46
N PRO A 156 4.33 1.80 10.60
CA PRO A 156 5.49 2.66 10.85
C PRO A 156 5.16 4.14 11.05
N LEU A 157 3.97 4.58 10.64
CA LEU A 157 3.48 5.92 10.92
C LEU A 157 2.58 5.91 12.15
N ILE A 158 1.56 5.04 12.16
CA ILE A 158 0.50 5.01 13.18
C ILE A 158 1.07 4.80 14.58
N ASP A 159 2.07 3.93 14.74
CA ASP A 159 2.62 3.61 16.05
C ASP A 159 3.37 4.79 16.71
N HIS A 160 3.64 5.86 15.97
CA HIS A 160 4.29 7.07 16.46
C HIS A 160 3.35 8.28 16.58
N LEU A 161 2.13 8.19 16.06
CA LEU A 161 1.14 9.28 16.16
C LEU A 161 0.67 9.47 17.61
N GLY A 162 0.49 10.73 18.01
CA GLY A 162 -0.01 11.08 19.36
C GLY A 162 1.00 10.92 20.50
N LYS A 163 2.27 10.63 20.20
CA LYS A 163 3.36 10.44 21.18
C LYS A 163 4.30 11.65 21.33
N GLY A 164 3.87 12.82 20.87
CA GLY A 164 4.61 14.09 20.92
C GLY A 164 5.49 14.37 19.69
N GLU A 165 6.08 15.57 19.66
CA GLU A 165 6.88 16.11 18.53
C GLU A 165 7.99 15.16 18.06
N LYS A 166 8.78 14.59 18.99
CA LYS A 166 9.88 13.69 18.62
C LYS A 166 9.40 12.41 17.92
N ALA A 167 8.28 11.85 18.36
CA ALA A 167 7.70 10.67 17.72
C ALA A 167 7.11 11.01 16.34
N LEU A 168 6.53 12.21 16.20
CA LEU A 168 6.06 12.71 14.91
C LEU A 168 7.21 12.82 13.89
N ASP A 169 8.39 13.25 14.32
CA ASP A 169 9.58 13.30 13.45
C ASP A 169 10.06 11.90 13.04
N ILE A 170 9.98 10.91 13.94
CA ILE A 170 10.23 9.50 13.60
C ILE A 170 9.21 9.01 12.57
N ALA A 171 7.91 9.28 12.79
CA ALA A 171 6.85 8.91 11.84
C ALA A 171 7.10 9.50 10.44
N ARG A 172 7.54 10.76 10.39
CA ARG A 172 7.91 11.46 9.15
C ARG A 172 9.10 10.79 8.47
N ALA A 173 10.18 10.54 9.21
CA ALA A 173 11.38 9.91 8.67
C ALA A 173 11.11 8.46 8.21
N ASN A 174 10.32 7.68 8.95
CA ASN A 174 9.88 6.35 8.56
C ASN A 174 9.09 6.37 7.24
N ARG A 175 8.13 7.29 7.13
CA ARG A 175 7.37 7.50 5.88
C ARG A 175 8.30 7.79 4.71
N ASP A 176 9.32 8.61 4.92
CA ASP A 176 10.23 9.01 3.85
C ASP A 176 11.07 7.82 3.33
N ILE A 177 11.48 6.90 4.21
CA ILE A 177 12.13 5.63 3.82
C ILE A 177 11.18 4.78 2.95
N LEU A 178 9.94 4.57 3.39
CA LEU A 178 8.95 3.80 2.64
C LEU A 178 8.65 4.41 1.26
N LYS A 179 8.59 5.73 1.21
CA LYS A 179 8.34 6.48 -0.02
C LYS A 179 9.52 6.37 -0.99
N TYR A 180 10.75 6.46 -0.50
CA TYR A 180 11.94 6.25 -1.33
C TYR A 180 11.98 4.84 -1.94
N MET A 181 11.50 3.86 -1.19
CA MET A 181 11.42 2.47 -1.63
C MET A 181 10.29 2.21 -2.64
N LEU A 182 9.11 2.81 -2.44
CA LEU A 182 7.86 2.43 -3.14
C LEU A 182 7.30 3.50 -4.09
N GLY A 183 7.80 4.74 -4.06
CA GLY A 183 7.33 5.86 -4.89
C GLY A 183 8.05 6.00 -6.23
N TYR A 184 7.42 6.70 -7.18
CA TYR A 184 8.05 7.05 -8.46
C TYR A 184 8.93 8.30 -8.31
N THR A 185 10.13 8.36 -8.88
CA THR A 185 10.88 9.63 -9.00
C THR A 185 10.34 10.49 -10.14
N ARG A 186 10.71 11.77 -10.17
CA ARG A 186 10.38 12.66 -11.29
C ARG A 186 10.93 12.14 -12.61
N GLU A 187 12.18 11.68 -12.61
CA GLU A 187 12.85 11.09 -13.77
C GLU A 187 12.10 9.83 -14.25
N GLU A 188 11.62 8.99 -13.34
CA GLU A 188 10.83 7.80 -13.67
C GLU A 188 9.48 8.19 -14.31
N LEU A 189 8.83 9.24 -13.84
CA LEU A 189 7.60 9.78 -14.44
C LEU A 189 7.85 10.33 -15.85
N GLU A 190 8.84 11.20 -16.00
CA GLU A 190 9.18 11.83 -17.27
C GLU A 190 9.65 10.81 -18.32
N LYS A 191 10.31 9.73 -17.89
CA LYS A 191 10.79 8.69 -18.80
C LYS A 191 9.69 7.69 -19.19
N HIS A 192 8.94 7.19 -18.22
CA HIS A 192 8.04 6.04 -18.44
C HIS A 192 6.59 6.42 -18.70
N PHE A 193 6.15 7.61 -18.26
CA PHE A 193 4.75 8.04 -18.37
C PHE A 193 4.53 9.22 -19.31
N ARG A 194 5.57 9.65 -20.05
CA ARG A 194 5.49 10.77 -21.00
C ARG A 194 4.30 10.70 -21.96
N PRO A 195 3.95 9.55 -22.58
CA PRO A 195 2.79 9.49 -23.48
C PRO A 195 1.47 9.81 -22.75
N HIS A 196 1.34 9.39 -21.49
CA HIS A 196 0.16 9.69 -20.68
C HIS A 196 0.13 11.15 -20.22
N VAL A 197 1.28 11.71 -19.84
CA VAL A 197 1.41 13.13 -19.50
C VAL A 197 1.04 14.01 -20.69
N ARG A 198 1.47 13.64 -21.90
CA ARG A 198 1.12 14.34 -23.14
C ARG A 198 -0.38 14.30 -23.43
N GLN A 199 -1.03 13.14 -23.31
CA GLN A 199 -2.48 13.03 -23.46
C GLN A 199 -3.25 13.83 -22.39
N PHE A 200 -2.71 13.89 -21.18
CA PHE A 200 -3.28 14.68 -20.09
C PHE A 200 -3.16 16.18 -20.38
N SER A 201 -2.00 16.61 -20.87
CA SER A 201 -1.69 17.95 -21.37
C SER A 201 -2.66 18.38 -22.48
N GLU A 202 -2.82 17.54 -23.52
CA GLU A 202 -3.74 17.79 -24.65
C GLU A 202 -5.19 17.95 -24.19
N LYS A 203 -5.66 17.13 -23.24
CA LYS A 203 -7.04 17.22 -22.72
C LYS A 203 -7.28 18.50 -21.90
N ASN A 204 -6.28 18.98 -21.18
CA ASN A 204 -6.44 20.10 -20.23
C ASN A 204 -5.94 21.43 -20.77
N GLY A 205 -5.43 21.47 -22.01
CA GLY A 205 -4.89 22.68 -22.62
C GLY A 205 -3.66 23.24 -21.90
N LYS A 206 -2.94 22.40 -21.14
CA LYS A 206 -1.75 22.77 -20.36
C LYS A 206 -0.52 22.14 -20.99
N SER A 207 0.66 22.72 -20.80
CA SER A 207 1.92 22.10 -21.23
C SER A 207 2.24 20.82 -20.43
N GLU A 208 3.06 19.92 -20.99
CA GLU A 208 3.55 18.75 -20.26
C GLU A 208 4.28 19.17 -18.96
N SER A 209 4.99 20.30 -18.96
CA SER A 209 5.67 20.85 -17.78
C SER A 209 4.67 21.25 -16.70
N GLU A 210 3.59 21.94 -17.06
CA GLU A 210 2.53 22.32 -16.12
C GLU A 210 1.80 21.11 -15.56
N ILE A 211 1.52 20.08 -16.37
CA ILE A 211 0.95 18.82 -15.87
C ILE A 211 1.91 18.15 -14.89
N MET A 212 3.21 18.12 -15.18
CA MET A 212 4.21 17.56 -14.28
C MET A 212 4.32 18.35 -12.97
N GLU A 213 4.32 19.68 -13.02
CA GLU A 213 4.29 20.54 -11.84
C GLU A 213 2.99 20.37 -11.04
N MET A 214 1.86 20.14 -11.70
CA MET A 214 0.60 19.86 -11.04
C MET A 214 0.58 18.46 -10.43
N LEU A 215 1.06 17.42 -11.13
CA LEU A 215 1.24 16.08 -10.57
C LEU A 215 2.20 16.14 -9.36
N GLU A 216 3.21 16.99 -9.43
CA GLU A 216 4.10 17.26 -8.32
C GLU A 216 3.29 17.92 -7.19
N ARG A 217 2.67 19.06 -7.42
CA ARG A 217 1.88 19.74 -6.39
C ARG A 217 0.76 18.89 -5.76
N CYS A 218 0.10 18.04 -6.56
CA CYS A 218 -1.05 17.23 -6.13
C CYS A 218 -0.68 15.89 -5.51
N TYR A 219 0.37 15.24 -6.04
CA TYR A 219 0.70 13.84 -5.75
C TYR A 219 2.17 13.63 -5.35
N ASN A 220 2.99 14.68 -5.40
CA ASN A 220 4.19 14.76 -4.58
C ASN A 220 3.76 15.08 -3.16
N GLY A 221 3.88 14.09 -2.29
CA GLY A 221 3.72 14.38 -0.88
C GLY A 221 4.93 15.11 -0.28
N TYR A 222 6.17 14.87 -0.70
CA TYR A 222 7.28 15.01 0.27
C TYR A 222 8.72 15.18 -0.30
N ARG A 223 9.47 16.14 0.25
CA ARG A 223 10.93 16.40 0.08
C ARG A 223 11.57 16.53 1.47
N PHE A 224 12.13 15.47 2.05
CA PHE A 224 12.64 15.58 3.44
C PHE A 224 13.88 14.74 3.75
N SER A 225 14.75 14.53 2.75
CA SER A 225 16.15 14.16 3.02
C SER A 225 17.08 15.33 2.68
N LYS A 226 18.31 15.34 3.20
CA LYS A 226 19.37 16.27 2.71
C LYS A 226 19.74 16.01 1.24
N ARG A 227 19.33 14.88 0.66
CA ARG A 227 19.48 14.55 -0.77
C ARG A 227 18.29 15.10 -1.56
N ASP A 228 18.57 15.66 -2.73
CA ASP A 228 17.58 16.37 -3.56
C ASP A 228 16.72 15.42 -4.42
N ILE A 229 16.05 14.46 -3.78
CA ILE A 229 15.23 13.45 -4.48
C ILE A 229 13.78 13.54 -4.00
N ARG A 230 12.87 13.83 -4.95
CA ARG A 230 11.41 13.87 -4.74
C ARG A 230 10.77 12.65 -5.38
N VAL A 231 9.78 12.09 -4.70
CA VAL A 231 9.06 10.88 -5.11
C VAL A 231 7.54 11.11 -5.10
N TYR A 232 6.79 10.42 -5.94
CA TYR A 232 5.35 10.59 -6.14
C TYR A 232 4.61 9.34 -5.67
N ASN A 233 3.38 9.52 -5.17
CA ASN A 233 2.50 8.40 -4.82
C ASN A 233 2.05 7.67 -6.10
N PRO A 234 2.41 6.39 -6.32
CA PRO A 234 2.09 5.68 -7.54
C PRO A 234 0.59 5.60 -7.85
N PHE A 235 -0.23 5.26 -6.85
CA PHE A 235 -1.68 5.11 -7.04
C PHE A 235 -2.35 6.40 -7.49
N SER A 236 -2.00 7.52 -6.84
CA SER A 236 -2.61 8.81 -7.11
C SER A 236 -2.17 9.35 -8.48
N VAL A 237 -0.89 9.19 -8.83
CA VAL A 237 -0.39 9.54 -10.17
C VAL A 237 -1.05 8.68 -11.24
N LEU A 238 -1.13 7.36 -11.07
CA LEU A 238 -1.76 6.47 -12.04
C LEU A 238 -3.25 6.79 -12.22
N SER A 239 -3.95 7.09 -11.13
CA SER A 239 -5.36 7.47 -11.16
C SER A 239 -5.56 8.79 -11.91
N ALA A 240 -4.74 9.80 -11.62
CA ALA A 240 -4.77 11.08 -12.33
C ALA A 240 -4.40 10.95 -13.81
N LEU A 241 -3.39 10.15 -14.16
CA LEU A 241 -3.02 9.88 -15.56
C LEU A 241 -4.13 9.13 -16.30
N LYS A 242 -4.81 8.20 -15.63
CA LYS A 242 -5.92 7.41 -16.21
C LYS A 242 -7.16 8.26 -16.44
N GLN A 243 -7.58 9.01 -15.42
CA GLN A 243 -8.79 9.84 -15.47
C GLN A 243 -8.55 11.19 -16.18
N ARG A 244 -7.27 11.58 -16.29
CA ARG A 244 -6.79 12.83 -16.89
C ARG A 244 -7.46 14.04 -16.22
N ASP A 245 -7.50 14.03 -14.91
CA ASP A 245 -7.97 15.09 -14.03
C ASP A 245 -7.22 15.03 -12.69
N PHE A 246 -7.36 16.10 -11.91
CA PHE A 246 -6.74 16.21 -10.59
C PHE A 246 -7.83 16.07 -9.52
N ARG A 247 -7.79 14.99 -8.77
CA ARG A 247 -8.64 14.74 -7.59
C ARG A 247 -7.81 14.33 -6.39
N ASN A 248 -8.42 14.33 -5.21
CA ASN A 248 -7.86 13.76 -3.99
C ASN A 248 -7.93 12.21 -4.04
N TYR A 249 -7.24 11.58 -4.99
CA TYR A 249 -7.21 10.12 -5.17
C TYR A 249 -6.71 9.37 -3.93
N TRP A 250 -5.95 10.05 -3.07
CA TRP A 250 -5.52 9.52 -1.78
C TRP A 250 -6.68 9.47 -0.74
N PHE A 251 -7.75 10.24 -0.92
CA PHE A 251 -8.90 10.36 -0.01
C PHE A 251 -10.07 9.43 -0.40
N GLU A 252 -10.30 9.19 -1.70
CA GLU A 252 -11.32 8.23 -2.18
C GLU A 252 -11.09 6.77 -1.70
N THR A 253 -9.94 6.51 -1.08
CA THR A 253 -9.57 5.20 -0.55
C THR A 253 -9.37 5.16 0.97
N GLY A 254 -9.74 6.16 1.79
CA GLY A 254 -9.48 6.14 3.24
C GLY A 254 -10.45 6.96 4.12
N THR A 255 -11.07 6.31 5.12
CA THR A 255 -12.26 6.75 5.88
C THR A 255 -11.98 7.69 7.10
N PRO A 256 -13.01 8.37 7.65
CA PRO A 256 -12.99 9.66 8.36
C PRO A 256 -12.63 9.62 9.86
N THR A 257 -12.05 8.53 10.39
CA THR A 257 -11.64 8.50 11.81
C THR A 257 -10.48 9.46 12.10
N PHE A 258 -9.63 9.71 11.10
CA PHE A 258 -8.60 10.76 11.15
C PHE A 258 -9.23 12.14 11.28
N LEU A 259 -10.27 12.43 10.49
CA LEU A 259 -11.11 13.63 10.62
C LEU A 259 -11.74 13.73 12.01
N VAL A 260 -12.26 12.63 12.55
CA VAL A 260 -12.83 12.58 13.91
C VAL A 260 -11.78 12.87 14.99
N ASN A 261 -10.54 12.39 14.82
CA ASN A 261 -9.46 12.69 15.76
C ASN A 261 -8.96 14.13 15.60
N LEU A 262 -8.91 14.65 14.37
CA LEU A 262 -8.58 16.05 14.09
C LEU A 262 -9.61 17.01 14.71
N MET A 263 -10.90 16.65 14.62
CA MET A 263 -12.02 17.40 15.20
C MET A 263 -12.09 17.33 16.72
N LYS A 264 -11.56 16.25 17.32
CA LYS A 264 -11.40 16.15 18.79
C LYS A 264 -10.32 17.07 19.32
N ASP A 265 -9.24 17.25 18.55
CA ASP A 265 -8.17 18.19 18.89
C ASP A 265 -8.56 19.65 18.59
N SER A 266 -9.60 19.88 17.77
CA SER A 266 -10.15 21.18 17.43
C SER A 266 -11.56 21.43 18.01
N ASP A 267 -11.81 21.03 19.27
CA ASP A 267 -12.97 21.42 20.10
C ASP A 267 -14.35 21.37 19.39
N TYR A 268 -14.51 20.49 18.39
CA TYR A 268 -15.70 20.47 17.53
C TYR A 268 -16.78 19.55 18.15
N PRO A 269 -18.02 20.01 18.35
CA PRO A 269 -19.04 19.21 19.02
C PRO A 269 -19.42 17.95 18.22
N VAL A 270 -19.00 16.79 18.71
CA VAL A 270 -19.19 15.45 18.13
C VAL A 270 -20.66 15.12 17.83
N ALA A 271 -21.60 15.73 18.56
CA ALA A 271 -23.04 15.49 18.43
C ALA A 271 -23.67 16.02 17.11
N LYS A 272 -22.95 16.83 16.31
CA LYS A 272 -23.45 17.35 15.02
C LYS A 272 -22.98 16.54 13.80
N ILE A 273 -22.24 15.44 14.01
CA ILE A 273 -21.58 14.67 12.94
C ILE A 273 -22.57 13.90 12.05
N GLU A 274 -23.72 13.48 12.58
CA GLU A 274 -24.62 12.56 11.85
C GLU A 274 -25.18 13.13 10.54
N ASN A 275 -25.15 14.45 10.34
CA ASN A 275 -25.66 15.12 9.13
C ASN A 275 -24.62 16.01 8.43
N LEU A 276 -23.31 15.81 8.67
CA LEU A 276 -22.27 16.64 8.08
C LEU A 276 -22.00 16.20 6.63
N GLN A 277 -22.57 16.91 5.66
CA GLN A 277 -22.01 16.93 4.30
C GLN A 277 -20.74 17.78 4.34
N LEU A 278 -19.59 17.11 4.27
CA LEU A 278 -18.27 17.75 4.30
C LEU A 278 -18.00 18.45 2.96
N ASP A 279 -17.95 19.78 2.99
CA ASP A 279 -17.56 20.62 1.86
C ASP A 279 -16.03 20.80 1.82
N GLU A 280 -15.44 20.90 0.62
CA GLU A 280 -13.98 21.02 0.39
C GLU A 280 -13.34 22.22 1.08
N HIS A 281 -14.15 23.22 1.43
CA HIS A 281 -13.71 24.47 2.06
C HIS A 281 -13.12 24.32 3.48
N ILE A 282 -13.44 23.25 4.21
CA ILE A 282 -13.00 23.07 5.61
C ILE A 282 -11.47 22.89 5.74
N PHE A 283 -10.78 22.48 4.67
CA PHE A 283 -9.35 22.15 4.72
C PHE A 283 -8.40 23.32 4.47
N ARG A 284 -8.91 24.55 4.27
CA ARG A 284 -8.06 25.73 4.08
C ARG A 284 -7.41 26.25 5.37
N GLU A 285 -7.96 25.96 6.55
CA GLU A 285 -7.63 26.73 7.77
C GLU A 285 -6.65 26.08 8.76
N THR A 286 -5.91 25.02 8.43
CA THR A 286 -4.85 24.52 9.34
C THR A 286 -3.52 24.25 8.63
N GLU A 287 -2.60 25.21 8.74
CA GLU A 287 -1.23 25.12 8.18
C GLU A 287 -0.40 23.95 8.75
N ALA A 288 -0.74 23.46 9.95
CA ALA A 288 -0.06 22.32 10.58
C ALA A 288 -0.49 20.97 9.98
N THR A 289 -1.74 20.85 9.52
CA THR A 289 -2.32 19.61 8.97
C THR A 289 -2.09 19.49 7.46
N ASN A 290 -2.03 20.61 6.75
CA ASN A 290 -1.76 20.70 5.30
C ASN A 290 -0.32 20.30 4.91
N ARG A 291 0.57 20.01 5.87
CA ARG A 291 1.90 19.46 5.57
C ARG A 291 1.92 17.94 5.43
N PHE A 292 0.87 17.25 5.87
CA PHE A 292 0.72 15.80 5.65
C PHE A 292 -0.15 15.49 4.44
N PHE A 293 -1.02 16.40 4.00
CA PHE A 293 -1.97 16.17 2.92
C PHE A 293 -2.03 17.40 2.02
N CYS A 294 -1.62 17.27 0.76
CA CYS A 294 -1.85 18.30 -0.24
C CYS A 294 -3.26 18.10 -0.80
N VAL A 295 -4.13 19.09 -0.60
CA VAL A 295 -5.45 19.13 -1.25
C VAL A 295 -5.22 19.57 -2.69
N CYS A 296 -5.59 18.72 -3.65
CA CYS A 296 -5.62 19.15 -5.03
C CYS A 296 -6.66 20.26 -5.17
N PRO A 297 -6.29 21.46 -5.66
CA PRO A 297 -7.28 22.47 -6.00
C PRO A 297 -8.13 21.91 -7.14
N VAL A 298 -9.37 21.55 -6.83
CA VAL A 298 -10.35 21.19 -7.85
C VAL A 298 -10.80 22.49 -8.49
N SER A 299 -10.58 22.62 -9.79
CA SER A 299 -11.07 23.75 -10.61
C SER A 299 -12.38 23.38 -11.26
#